data_AF-A0A074XN16-F1
#
_entry.id   AF-A0A074XN16-F1
#
_cell.length_a   1.000
_cell.length_b   1.000
_cell.length_c   1.000
_cell.angle_alpha   90.00
_cell.angle_beta   90.00
_cell.angle_gamma   90.00
#
_symmetry.space_group_name_H-M   'P 1'
#
loop_
_entity.id
_entity.type
_entity.pdbx_description
1 polymer ?
#
loop_
_entity_poly.entity_id
_entity_poly.type
_entity_poly.pdbx_seq_one_letter_code
_entity_poly.pdbx_strand_id
1 'polypeptide(L)'
;MCGETNRPVLGGTIAILKSLGESTLPDLSLLFHQDSTSTTRATFQSSLPAVSDLDSCQIVIFKDGDLRAEAPATSILHAFPLKMTTREQSFSLPRKLDLGVGGEGVIGRRVGLVRQAQVLRQGIIGYN
;
A
#
# COMPACT_ATOMS: atom_id res chain seq x y z
N MET A 1 24.64 27.51 -1.24
CA MET A 1 24.89 26.07 -1.00
C MET A 1 23.56 25.34 -1.11
N CYS A 2 23.08 25.13 -2.34
CA CYS A 2 21.90 24.29 -2.58
C CYS A 2 22.43 22.98 -3.14
N GLY A 3 22.36 21.92 -2.34
CA GLY A 3 22.78 20.60 -2.78
C GLY A 3 21.88 20.12 -3.90
N GLU A 4 22.46 19.88 -5.07
CA GLU A 4 21.83 19.13 -6.15
C GLU A 4 21.62 17.69 -5.66
N THR A 5 20.52 17.43 -4.96
CA THR A 5 20.06 16.07 -4.77
C THR A 5 19.44 15.63 -6.09
N ASN A 6 20.24 14.99 -6.93
CA ASN A 6 19.80 14.21 -8.08
C ASN A 6 19.07 12.91 -7.63
N ARG A 7 18.29 12.99 -6.54
CA ARG A 7 17.31 11.97 -6.20
C ARG A 7 16.16 12.24 -7.17
N PRO A 8 15.87 11.37 -8.14
CA PRO A 8 14.70 11.59 -8.99
C PRO A 8 13.49 11.68 -8.06
N VAL A 9 12.92 12.88 -7.94
CA VAL A 9 11.66 13.11 -7.22
C VAL A 9 10.56 12.60 -8.17
N LEU A 10 10.53 11.29 -8.37
CA LEU A 10 9.37 10.61 -8.94
C LEU A 10 8.32 10.65 -7.86
N GLY A 11 7.56 11.76 -7.79
CA GLY A 11 6.49 11.99 -6.81
C GLY A 11 5.66 10.73 -6.61
N GLY A 12 5.97 10.03 -5.53
CA GLY A 12 5.48 8.70 -5.25
C GLY A 12 4.79 8.71 -3.91
N THR A 13 3.86 7.78 -3.72
CA THR A 13 3.23 7.57 -2.42
C THR A 13 3.70 6.25 -1.86
N ILE A 14 3.90 6.20 -0.55
CA ILE A 14 4.42 5.03 0.14
C ILE A 14 3.58 4.71 1.36
N ALA A 15 3.38 3.43 1.65
CA ALA A 15 2.89 2.96 2.92
C ALA A 15 3.83 1.88 3.46
N ILE A 16 4.06 1.93 4.77
CA ILE A 16 4.75 0.86 5.50
C ILE A 16 3.71 0.15 6.35
N LEU A 17 3.47 -1.12 6.04
CA LEU A 17 2.47 -1.95 6.68
C LEU A 17 3.14 -2.75 7.80
N LYS A 18 2.80 -2.39 9.03
CA LYS A 18 3.37 -2.94 10.26
C LYS A 18 2.48 -4.05 10.84
N SER A 19 3.09 -4.87 11.70
CA SER A 19 2.37 -5.94 12.40
C SER A 19 1.28 -5.44 13.34
N LEU A 20 0.12 -6.09 13.26
CA LEU A 20 -0.91 -6.05 14.29
C LEU A 20 -0.78 -7.33 15.13
N GLY A 21 -0.04 -7.25 16.24
CA GLY A 21 0.17 -8.36 17.17
C GLY A 21 1.30 -9.35 16.79
N GLU A 22 1.23 -10.57 17.31
CA GLU A 22 2.24 -11.63 17.15
C GLU A 22 2.10 -12.40 15.83
N SER A 23 2.04 -11.69 14.71
CA SER A 23 2.13 -12.34 13.40
C SER A 23 3.59 -12.36 12.95
N THR A 24 4.04 -13.51 12.47
CA THR A 24 5.39 -13.76 11.93
C THR A 24 5.61 -13.13 10.55
N LEU A 25 4.58 -12.52 9.95
CA LEU A 25 4.72 -11.86 8.66
C LEU A 25 5.73 -10.70 8.78
N PRO A 26 6.63 -10.51 7.81
CA PRO A 26 7.50 -9.34 7.81
C PRO A 26 6.70 -8.05 7.67
N ASP A 27 7.34 -6.93 8.01
CA ASP A 27 6.87 -5.63 7.55
C ASP A 27 6.90 -5.58 6.02
N LEU A 28 5.91 -4.91 5.44
CA LEU A 28 5.77 -4.75 4.00
C LEU A 28 5.80 -3.27 3.63
N SER A 29 6.44 -2.92 2.52
CA SER A 29 6.32 -1.61 1.90
C SER A 29 5.46 -1.70 0.65
N LEU A 30 4.73 -0.62 0.42
CA LEU A 30 3.80 -0.44 -0.67
C LEU A 30 4.12 0.89 -1.32
N LEU A 31 4.66 0.88 -2.53
CA LEU A 31 4.96 2.09 -3.28
C LEU A 31 3.97 2.22 -4.43
N PHE A 32 3.37 3.39 -4.57
CA PHE A 32 2.53 3.72 -5.73
C PHE A 32 3.18 4.82 -6.55
N HIS A 33 3.18 4.61 -7.85
CA HIS A 33 3.66 5.57 -8.83
C HIS A 33 2.70 5.60 -10.02
N GLN A 34 2.54 6.76 -10.65
CA GLN A 34 1.81 6.89 -11.90
C GLN A 34 2.80 7.13 -13.03
N ASP A 35 2.69 6.33 -14.09
CA ASP A 35 3.47 6.57 -15.29
C ASP A 35 2.85 7.69 -16.16
N SER A 36 3.52 8.02 -17.27
CA SER A 36 3.09 9.03 -18.23
C SER A 36 1.72 8.74 -18.87
N THR A 37 1.24 7.49 -18.81
CA THR A 37 -0.09 7.08 -19.30
C THR A 37 -1.17 7.18 -18.23
N SER A 38 -0.85 7.74 -17.06
CA SER A 38 -1.73 7.78 -15.88
C SER A 38 -2.08 6.40 -15.31
N THR A 39 -1.34 5.35 -15.65
CA THR A 39 -1.51 4.03 -15.05
C THR A 39 -0.85 4.02 -13.67
N THR A 40 -1.58 3.61 -12.64
CA THR A 40 -1.00 3.44 -11.31
C THR A 40 -0.29 2.08 -11.22
N ARG A 41 1.02 2.12 -11.00
CA ARG A 41 1.83 0.96 -10.62
C ARG A 41 1.95 0.88 -9.12
N ALA A 42 1.73 -0.31 -8.58
CA ALA A 42 2.00 -0.65 -7.20
C ALA A 42 3.22 -1.58 -7.13
N THR A 43 4.15 -1.28 -6.24
CA THR A 43 5.34 -2.09 -5.96
C THR A 43 5.31 -2.52 -4.50
N PHE A 44 5.31 -3.83 -4.29
CA PHE A 44 5.36 -4.45 -2.98
C PHE A 44 6.78 -4.86 -2.69
N GLN A 45 7.25 -4.57 -1.48
CA GLN A 45 8.53 -5.07 -1.03
C GLN A 45 8.40 -5.65 0.37
N SER A 46 9.11 -6.75 0.60
CA SER A 46 9.23 -7.38 1.91
C SER A 46 10.68 -7.39 2.35
N SER A 47 10.91 -7.30 3.66
CA SER A 47 12.24 -7.49 4.23
C SER A 47 12.73 -8.94 4.15
N LEU A 48 11.82 -9.92 4.04
CA LEU A 48 12.14 -11.35 3.95
C LEU A 48 11.80 -11.92 2.56
N PRO A 49 12.58 -12.89 2.06
CA PRO A 49 12.28 -13.56 0.80
C PRO A 49 11.03 -14.46 0.93
N ALA A 50 10.19 -14.44 -0.11
CA ALA A 50 9.04 -15.30 -0.34
C ALA A 50 8.17 -15.56 0.90
N VAL A 51 7.24 -14.65 1.18
CA VAL A 51 6.18 -14.91 2.14
C VAL A 51 5.24 -15.93 1.51
N SER A 52 5.43 -17.20 1.85
CA SER A 52 4.53 -18.27 1.43
C SER A 52 3.15 -17.94 2.01
N ASP A 53 2.11 -17.85 1.17
CA ASP A 53 0.70 -17.60 1.54
C ASP A 53 0.20 -16.13 1.52
N LEU A 54 0.73 -15.23 0.70
CA LEU A 54 0.07 -13.92 0.47
C LEU A 54 -1.00 -13.94 -0.64
N ASP A 55 -1.14 -15.03 -1.38
CA ASP A 55 -2.04 -15.12 -2.54
C ASP A 55 -3.54 -15.03 -2.17
N SER A 56 -3.88 -15.37 -0.93
CA SER A 56 -5.24 -15.21 -0.38
C SER A 56 -5.49 -13.82 0.21
N CYS A 57 -4.49 -12.95 0.22
CA CYS A 57 -4.58 -11.62 0.80
C CYS A 57 -4.96 -10.56 -0.24
N GLN A 58 -5.63 -9.52 0.23
CA GLN A 58 -5.96 -8.33 -0.54
C GLN A 58 -5.34 -7.11 0.12
N ILE A 59 -5.02 -6.13 -0.70
CA ILE A 59 -4.74 -4.78 -0.22
C ILE A 59 -6.02 -3.99 -0.23
N VAL A 60 -6.30 -3.36 0.90
CA VAL A 60 -7.51 -2.56 1.11
C VAL A 60 -7.08 -1.18 1.57
N ILE A 61 -7.47 -0.15 0.81
CA ILE A 61 -7.33 1.25 1.20
C ILE A 61 -8.68 1.69 1.75
N PHE A 62 -8.68 2.19 2.97
CA PHE A 62 -9.87 2.66 3.68
C PHE A 62 -10.07 4.17 3.48
N LYS A 63 -11.28 4.65 3.73
CA LYS A 63 -11.64 6.08 3.59
C LYS A 63 -11.00 6.94 4.68
N ASP A 64 -10.75 6.36 5.85
CA ASP A 64 -10.15 6.99 7.03
C ASP A 64 -8.62 6.80 7.10
N GLY A 65 -7.98 7.51 8.03
CA GLY A 65 -6.57 7.34 8.41
C GLY A 65 -6.40 6.85 9.85
N ASP A 66 -7.41 6.20 10.43
CA ASP A 66 -7.42 5.79 11.82
C ASP A 66 -7.09 4.29 11.94
N LEU A 67 -5.86 4.00 12.38
CA LEU A 67 -5.38 2.63 12.61
C LEU A 67 -6.14 1.89 13.72
N ARG A 68 -6.91 2.59 14.54
CA ARG A 68 -7.66 2.00 15.67
C ARG A 68 -9.13 1.76 15.33
N ALA A 69 -9.62 2.36 14.26
CA ALA A 69 -11.01 2.24 13.85
C ALA A 69 -11.34 0.84 13.36
N GLU A 70 -12.60 0.44 13.52
CA GLU A 70 -13.13 -0.74 12.85
C GLU A 70 -13.05 -0.58 11.32
N ALA A 71 -13.08 -1.71 10.61
CA ALA A 71 -12.90 -1.77 9.17
C ALA A 71 -14.14 -2.41 8.47
N PRO A 72 -15.34 -1.83 8.60
CA PRO A 72 -16.52 -2.35 7.91
C PRO A 72 -16.36 -2.21 6.39
N ALA A 73 -17.05 -3.05 5.61
CA ALA A 73 -16.97 -3.00 4.14
C ALA A 73 -17.33 -1.62 3.54
N THR A 74 -18.16 -0.84 4.23
CA THR A 74 -18.56 0.52 3.83
C THR A 74 -17.42 1.56 3.92
N SER A 75 -16.38 1.29 4.71
CA SER A 75 -15.21 2.15 4.84
C SER A 75 -14.14 1.86 3.78
N ILE A 76 -14.32 0.85 2.92
CA ILE A 76 -13.41 0.54 1.82
C ILE A 76 -13.53 1.60 0.72
N LEU A 77 -12.38 2.12 0.30
CA LEU A 77 -12.24 3.00 -0.87
C LEU A 77 -11.74 2.21 -2.07
N HIS A 78 -10.66 1.44 -1.89
CA HIS A 78 -10.07 0.61 -2.92
C HIS A 78 -9.71 -0.76 -2.37
N ALA A 79 -9.86 -1.79 -3.21
CA ALA A 79 -9.40 -3.13 -2.90
C ALA A 79 -8.84 -3.79 -4.15
N PHE A 80 -7.70 -4.48 -4.02
CA PHE A 80 -7.09 -5.23 -5.11
C PHE A 80 -6.31 -6.43 -4.56
N PRO A 81 -6.26 -7.54 -5.32
CA PRO A 81 -5.55 -8.74 -4.89
C PRO A 81 -4.05 -8.46 -4.78
N LEU A 82 -3.42 -9.01 -3.74
CA LEU A 82 -1.97 -9.06 -3.66
C LEU A 82 -1.48 -10.28 -4.43
N LYS A 83 -0.51 -10.08 -5.32
CA LYS A 83 0.26 -11.15 -5.93
C LYS A 83 1.72 -10.90 -5.57
N MET A 84 2.30 -11.81 -4.78
CA MET A 84 3.67 -11.69 -4.31
C MET A 84 4.38 -13.04 -4.42
N THR A 85 5.14 -13.24 -5.49
CA THR A 85 5.95 -14.45 -5.74
C THR A 85 7.43 -14.26 -5.37
N THR A 86 7.87 -13.00 -5.25
CA THR A 86 9.24 -12.59 -5.00
C THR A 86 9.31 -11.57 -3.86
N ARG A 87 10.51 -11.27 -3.37
CA ARG A 87 10.74 -10.27 -2.32
C ARG A 87 10.26 -8.86 -2.71
N GLU A 88 10.33 -8.56 -4.00
CA GLU A 88 9.79 -7.35 -4.60
C GLU A 88 8.96 -7.73 -5.81
N GLN A 89 7.74 -7.19 -5.92
CA GLN A 89 6.89 -7.40 -7.08
C GLN A 89 6.13 -6.13 -7.44
N SER A 90 6.16 -5.78 -8.72
CA SER A 90 5.46 -4.63 -9.28
C SER A 90 4.35 -5.08 -10.22
N PHE A 91 3.21 -4.42 -10.15
CA PHE A 91 2.09 -4.65 -11.06
C PHE A 91 1.29 -3.37 -11.30
N SER A 92 0.63 -3.31 -12.47
CA SER A 92 -0.31 -2.24 -12.78
C SER A 92 -1.65 -2.51 -12.10
N LEU A 93 -2.19 -1.50 -11.45
CA LEU A 93 -3.52 -1.57 -10.87
C LEU A 93 -4.59 -1.48 -11.98
N PRO A 94 -5.73 -2.16 -11.81
CA PRO A 94 -6.82 -2.13 -12.80
C PRO A 94 -7.51 -0.76 -12.89
N ARG A 95 -7.31 0.11 -11.90
CA ARG A 95 -7.84 1.47 -11.87
C ARG A 95 -6.75 2.43 -11.42
N LYS A 96 -6.78 3.64 -11.98
CA LYS A 96 -5.96 4.76 -11.53
C LYS A 96 -6.37 5.13 -10.10
N LEU A 97 -5.40 5.20 -9.19
CA LEU A 97 -5.59 5.78 -7.87
C LEU A 97 -5.35 7.28 -7.92
N ASP A 98 -6.16 8.06 -7.22
CA ASP A 98 -5.81 9.46 -6.96
C ASP A 98 -4.70 9.49 -5.89
N LEU A 99 -3.48 9.84 -6.30
CA LEU A 99 -2.32 9.92 -5.40
C LEU A 99 -2.23 11.24 -4.64
N GLY A 100 -3.33 12.01 -4.56
CA GLY A 100 -3.44 13.25 -3.79
C GLY A 100 -4.03 13.07 -2.38
N VAL A 101 -4.44 14.20 -1.80
CA VAL A 101 -5.08 14.31 -0.47
C VAL A 101 -6.57 14.63 -0.59
N GLY A 102 -7.40 14.07 0.29
CA GLY A 102 -8.83 14.37 0.36
C GLY A 102 -9.66 13.80 -0.81
N GLY A 103 -10.99 13.86 -0.74
CA GLY A 103 -11.86 13.33 -1.80
C GLY A 103 -11.59 11.85 -2.09
N GLU A 104 -11.15 11.52 -3.30
CA GLU A 104 -10.72 10.17 -3.70
C GLU A 104 -9.22 9.91 -3.49
N GLY A 105 -8.45 10.92 -3.06
CA GLY A 105 -7.02 10.87 -2.81
C GLY A 105 -6.61 9.89 -1.71
N VAL A 106 -5.56 9.10 -1.94
CA VAL A 106 -5.13 8.03 -1.03
C VAL A 106 -4.17 8.50 0.07
N ILE A 107 -3.56 9.68 -0.03
CA ILE A 107 -2.62 10.18 0.99
C ILE A 107 -3.35 10.48 2.30
N GLY A 108 -2.76 10.07 3.42
CA GLY A 108 -3.32 10.21 4.77
C GLY A 108 -4.32 9.10 5.13
N ARG A 109 -4.61 8.19 4.19
CA ARG A 109 -5.52 7.07 4.42
C ARG A 109 -4.79 5.84 4.93
N ARG A 110 -5.54 5.05 5.69
CA ARG A 110 -5.15 3.74 6.16
C ARG A 110 -5.19 2.74 5.02
N VAL A 111 -4.15 1.94 4.94
CA VAL A 111 -4.07 0.78 4.06
C VAL A 111 -3.80 -0.46 4.88
N GLY A 112 -4.47 -1.55 4.53
CA GLY A 112 -4.36 -2.83 5.20
C GLY A 112 -4.06 -3.97 4.22
N LEU A 113 -3.29 -4.94 4.69
CA LEU A 113 -3.25 -6.28 4.15
C LEU A 113 -4.34 -7.10 4.85
N VAL A 114 -5.32 -7.56 4.09
CA VAL A 114 -6.53 -8.22 4.62
C VAL A 114 -6.63 -9.64 4.10
N ARG A 115 -6.94 -10.59 4.98
CA ARG A 115 -7.29 -11.97 4.63
C ARG A 115 -8.59 -12.34 5.34
N GLN A 116 -9.60 -12.78 4.60
CA GLN A 116 -10.89 -13.21 5.18
C GLN A 116 -11.47 -12.20 6.19
N ALA A 117 -11.46 -10.90 5.82
CA ALA A 117 -11.87 -9.77 6.66
C ALA A 117 -10.98 -9.45 7.89
N GLN A 118 -9.93 -10.23 8.16
CA GLN A 118 -8.94 -9.91 9.18
C GLN A 118 -7.83 -9.02 8.61
N VAL A 119 -7.57 -7.88 9.25
CA VAL A 119 -6.42 -7.03 8.94
C VAL A 119 -5.17 -7.65 9.56
N LEU A 120 -4.27 -8.14 8.71
CA LEU A 120 -3.00 -8.76 9.12
C LEU A 120 -1.91 -7.72 9.35
N ARG A 121 -1.87 -6.70 8.48
CA ARG A 121 -0.90 -5.61 8.52
C ARG A 121 -1.61 -4.31 8.15
N GLN A 122 -1.18 -3.19 8.71
CA GLN A 122 -1.69 -1.89 8.30
C GLN A 122 -0.67 -0.78 8.44
N GLY A 123 -0.92 0.31 7.73
CA GLY A 123 -0.13 1.52 7.76
C GLY A 123 -0.91 2.71 7.21
N ILE A 124 -0.26 3.86 7.16
CA ILE A 124 -0.80 5.07 6.55
C ILE A 124 -0.03 5.35 5.26
N ILE A 125 -0.76 5.72 4.21
CA ILE A 125 -0.17 6.15 2.94
C ILE A 125 0.34 7.59 3.11
N GLY A 126 1.63 7.80 2.86
CA GLY A 126 2.30 9.10 2.88
C GLY A 126 2.98 9.41 1.55
N TYR A 127 3.63 10.57 1.51
CA TYR A 127 4.48 11.01 0.40
C TYR A 127 5.92 10.49 0.57
N ASN A 128 6.59 10.12 -0.52
CA ASN A 128 7.98 9.60 -0.55
C ASN A 128 8.98 10.60 -1.14
#